data_AF-A0A254NMK5-F1
#
_entry.id   AF-A0A254NMK5-F1
#
_cell.length_a   1.000
_cell.length_b   1.000
_cell.length_c   1.000
_cell.angle_alpha   90.00
_cell.angle_beta   90.00
_cell.angle_gamma   90.00
#
_symmetry.space_group_name_H-M   'P 1'
#
loop_
_entity.id
_entity.type
_entity.pdbx_description
1 polymer ?
#
loop_
_entity_poly.entity_id
_entity_poly.type
_entity_poly.pdbx_seq_one_letter_code
_entity_poly.pdbx_strand_id
1 'polypeptide(L)'
;MLETERYGEAMETLEFLLGCEGQNEQRRQEWSTLLDWLRVAFPGGSEDAYGNEAVLAGEEPEDRSETLRRRTLEKQREDSGYEAELLRRAKAEPLTEKGQIALEQLAYLEGSDTDAELANWLENEPLHPLLQFRVLQTLRRRGASGGVTLRRDGALLELEIERTPLTPQEFPPAVDDVLVRVADQTDSGDPSLFYFARELWMQFMMASYGTNDYAVLIRGEENELDAWAAALHAQASEAVEGGGRAEEIREAYGITGELRFRCERAEKALKTFSRGGMARG
;
A
#
# COMPACT_ATOMS: atom_id res chain seq x y z
N MET A 1 -11.57 17.27 1.51
CA MET A 1 -11.57 15.95 2.20
C MET A 1 -10.46 15.07 1.63
N LEU A 2 -10.44 14.77 0.33
CA LEU A 2 -9.26 14.19 -0.33
C LEU A 2 -8.06 15.16 -0.37
N GLU A 3 -8.30 16.45 -0.60
CA GLU A 3 -7.28 17.53 -0.53
C GLU A 3 -6.61 17.71 0.85
N THR A 4 -7.15 17.06 1.89
CA THR A 4 -6.72 17.20 3.29
C THR A 4 -6.25 15.87 3.89
N GLU A 5 -5.97 14.86 3.06
CA GLU A 5 -5.55 13.52 3.49
C GLU A 5 -6.57 12.86 4.43
N ARG A 6 -7.88 13.01 4.18
CA ARG A 6 -8.97 12.41 4.97
C ARG A 6 -9.73 11.38 4.13
N TYR A 7 -9.04 10.36 3.64
CA TYR A 7 -9.60 9.22 2.91
C TYR A 7 -10.63 8.45 3.74
N GLY A 8 -10.43 8.28 5.04
CA GLY A 8 -11.44 7.68 5.92
C GLY A 8 -12.78 8.44 5.88
N GLU A 9 -12.70 9.77 5.87
CA GLU A 9 -13.88 10.64 5.77
C GLU A 9 -14.44 10.68 4.34
N ALA A 10 -13.58 10.54 3.33
CA ALA A 10 -13.98 10.41 1.94
C ALA A 10 -14.75 9.11 1.69
N MET A 11 -14.35 7.98 2.30
CA MET A 11 -15.08 6.72 2.24
C MET A 11 -16.49 6.85 2.81
N GLU A 12 -16.61 7.41 4.02
CA GLU A 12 -17.91 7.64 4.67
C GLU A 12 -18.80 8.57 3.84
N THR A 13 -18.21 9.60 3.24
CA THR A 13 -18.91 10.55 2.38
C THR A 13 -19.40 9.91 1.07
N LEU A 14 -18.56 9.10 0.42
CA LEU A 14 -18.92 8.39 -0.82
C LEU A 14 -20.02 7.36 -0.56
N GLU A 15 -19.96 6.64 0.56
CA GLU A 15 -21.02 5.71 1.00
C GLU A 15 -22.36 6.44 1.20
N PHE A 16 -22.33 7.60 1.86
CA PHE A 16 -23.50 8.44 2.04
C PHE A 16 -24.08 8.96 0.72
N LEU A 17 -23.22 9.44 -0.18
CA LEU A 17 -23.65 10.00 -1.48
C LEU A 17 -24.23 8.94 -2.41
N LEU A 18 -23.69 7.73 -2.40
CA LEU A 18 -24.22 6.58 -3.16
C LEU A 18 -25.58 6.10 -2.61
N GLY A 19 -25.86 6.34 -1.32
CA GLY A 19 -27.15 6.07 -0.70
C GLY A 19 -28.26 7.09 -1.01
N CYS A 20 -27.94 8.21 -1.68
CA CYS A 20 -28.91 9.26 -2.02
C CYS A 20 -29.54 9.03 -3.41
N GLU A 21 -30.88 9.02 -3.50
CA GLU A 21 -31.59 8.95 -4.78
C GLU A 21 -31.53 10.28 -5.57
N GLY A 22 -31.42 10.20 -6.91
CA GLY A 22 -31.49 11.37 -7.82
C GLY A 22 -30.18 11.82 -8.47
N GLN A 23 -29.08 11.08 -8.29
CA GLN A 23 -27.76 11.39 -8.88
C GLN A 23 -27.64 10.94 -10.34
N ASN A 24 -26.83 11.67 -11.13
CA ASN A 24 -26.49 11.32 -12.51
C ASN A 24 -25.74 9.97 -12.55
N GLU A 25 -26.15 9.07 -13.44
CA GLU A 25 -25.66 7.69 -13.55
C GLU A 25 -24.13 7.62 -13.72
N GLN A 26 -23.56 8.56 -14.48
CA GLN A 26 -22.13 8.65 -14.71
C GLN A 26 -21.35 8.98 -13.43
N ARG A 27 -21.80 9.95 -12.63
CA ARG A 27 -21.17 10.30 -11.34
C ARG A 27 -21.32 9.18 -10.32
N ARG A 28 -22.44 8.46 -10.36
CA ARG A 28 -22.66 7.29 -9.49
C ARG A 28 -21.64 6.19 -9.81
N GLN A 29 -21.34 5.96 -11.09
CA GLN A 29 -20.32 5.02 -11.50
C GLN A 29 -18.91 5.46 -11.09
N GLU A 30 -18.59 6.74 -11.24
CA GLU A 30 -17.32 7.33 -10.80
C GLU A 30 -17.12 7.17 -9.29
N TRP A 31 -18.12 7.54 -8.48
CA TRP A 31 -18.06 7.41 -7.02
C TRP A 31 -18.03 5.95 -6.54
N SER A 32 -18.75 5.04 -7.21
CA SER A 32 -18.67 3.61 -6.91
C SER A 32 -17.27 3.08 -7.18
N THR A 33 -16.67 3.45 -8.32
CA THR A 33 -15.33 2.99 -8.70
C THR A 33 -14.28 3.52 -7.72
N LEU A 34 -14.40 4.77 -7.28
CA LEU A 34 -13.52 5.38 -6.28
C LEU A 34 -13.70 4.76 -4.89
N LEU A 35 -14.94 4.49 -4.46
CA LEU A 35 -15.22 3.84 -3.19
C LEU A 35 -14.76 2.37 -3.17
N ASP A 36 -15.00 1.65 -4.26
CA ASP A 36 -14.52 0.27 -4.41
C ASP A 36 -13.00 0.23 -4.38
N TRP A 37 -12.33 1.21 -5.00
CA TRP A 37 -10.88 1.35 -4.86
C TRP A 37 -10.46 1.66 -3.42
N LEU A 38 -11.12 2.59 -2.73
CA LEU A 38 -10.78 2.92 -1.34
C LEU A 38 -10.91 1.71 -0.41
N ARG A 39 -11.91 0.87 -0.62
CA ARG A 39 -12.08 -0.39 0.12
C ARG A 39 -11.01 -1.43 -0.19
N VAL A 40 -10.43 -1.39 -1.39
CA VAL A 40 -9.30 -2.25 -1.80
C VAL A 40 -7.98 -1.72 -1.23
N ALA A 41 -7.79 -0.40 -1.28
CA ALA A 41 -6.63 0.30 -0.75
C ALA A 41 -6.58 0.22 0.78
N PHE A 42 -7.75 0.21 1.43
CA PHE A 42 -7.90 0.13 2.88
C PHE A 42 -8.87 -1.00 3.23
N PRO A 43 -8.39 -2.26 3.24
CA PRO A 43 -9.22 -3.43 3.54
C PRO A 43 -9.94 -3.36 4.90
N GLY A 44 -9.41 -2.58 5.85
CA GLY A 44 -10.05 -2.30 7.13
C GLY A 44 -11.08 -1.17 7.10
N GLY A 45 -11.44 -0.63 5.93
CA GLY A 45 -12.42 0.44 5.78
C GLY A 45 -11.84 1.82 6.13
N SER A 46 -12.71 2.73 6.57
CA SER A 46 -12.32 4.11 6.88
C SER A 46 -11.26 4.22 7.98
N GLU A 47 -11.22 3.28 8.94
CA GLU A 47 -10.24 3.27 10.03
C GLU A 47 -8.82 2.86 9.58
N ASP A 48 -8.68 1.91 8.65
CA ASP A 48 -7.39 1.55 8.04
C ASP A 48 -6.88 2.68 7.12
N ALA A 49 -7.81 3.41 6.49
CA ALA A 49 -7.50 4.64 5.77
C ALA A 49 -6.93 5.72 6.71
N TYR A 50 -7.60 5.98 7.85
CA TYR A 50 -7.10 6.90 8.88
C TYR A 50 -5.76 6.47 9.51
N GLY A 51 -5.47 5.18 9.58
CA GLY A 51 -4.19 4.64 10.05
C GLY A 51 -3.05 4.92 9.07
N ASN A 52 -3.30 4.65 7.79
CA ASN A 52 -2.31 4.79 6.73
C ASN A 52 -2.05 6.27 6.34
N GLU A 53 -3.07 7.14 6.46
CA GLU A 53 -2.94 8.61 6.34
C GLU A 53 -1.85 9.17 7.27
N ALA A 54 -1.90 8.78 8.54
CA ALA A 54 -0.94 9.22 9.55
C ALA A 54 0.48 8.73 9.19
N VAL A 55 0.62 7.45 8.84
CA VAL A 55 1.91 6.84 8.48
C VAL A 55 2.55 7.51 7.25
N LEU A 56 1.74 7.88 6.25
CA LEU A 56 2.22 8.44 4.98
C LEU A 56 2.48 9.95 5.00
N ALA A 57 1.84 10.69 5.90
CA ALA A 57 2.21 12.08 6.20
C ALA A 57 3.58 12.18 6.90
N GLY A 58 4.21 11.05 7.27
CA GLY A 58 5.37 11.04 8.16
C GLY A 58 5.01 11.47 9.59
N GLU A 59 3.71 11.66 9.84
CA GLU A 59 3.11 11.97 11.12
C GLU A 59 2.40 10.69 11.60
N GLU A 60 3.14 9.61 11.90
CA GLU A 60 2.65 8.84 13.04
C GLU A 60 2.74 9.84 14.19
N PRO A 61 1.63 10.36 14.75
CA PRO A 61 1.75 11.16 15.94
C PRO A 61 2.44 10.22 16.94
N GLU A 62 3.69 10.53 17.31
CA GLU A 62 4.52 9.68 18.17
C GLU A 62 3.70 9.17 19.37
N ASP A 63 2.78 9.99 19.85
CA ASP A 63 1.80 9.72 20.90
C ASP A 63 0.89 8.48 20.66
N ARG A 64 0.42 8.23 19.43
CA ARG A 64 -0.42 7.05 19.11
C ARG A 64 0.41 5.77 19.14
N SER A 65 1.57 5.78 18.49
CA SER A 65 2.50 4.65 18.42
C SER A 65 3.04 4.28 19.80
N GLU A 66 3.46 5.28 20.58
CA GLU A 66 3.90 5.10 21.96
C GLU A 66 2.77 4.62 22.88
N THR A 67 1.55 5.14 22.70
CA THR A 67 0.38 4.71 23.48
C THR A 67 0.02 3.25 23.18
N LEU A 68 0.04 2.85 21.91
CA LEU A 68 -0.21 1.47 21.51
C LEU A 68 0.88 0.54 22.07
N ARG A 69 2.16 0.91 21.91
CA ARG A 69 3.30 0.17 22.46
C ARG A 69 3.17 -0.03 23.96
N ARG A 70 2.91 1.04 24.72
CA ARG A 70 2.75 0.98 26.18
C ARG A 70 1.63 0.03 26.58
N ARG A 71 0.44 0.16 25.98
CA ARG A 71 -0.72 -0.72 26.27
C ARG A 71 -0.42 -2.18 25.95
N THR A 72 0.30 -2.44 24.85
CA THR A 72 0.70 -3.78 24.45
C THR A 72 1.66 -4.42 25.45
N LEU A 73 2.68 -3.67 25.89
CA LEU A 73 3.63 -4.15 26.89
C LEU A 73 2.99 -4.34 28.27
N GLU A 74 2.03 -3.50 28.65
CA GLU A 74 1.23 -3.66 29.88
C GLU A 74 0.43 -4.97 29.82
N LYS A 75 -0.31 -5.21 28.74
CA LYS A 75 -1.08 -6.45 28.54
C LYS A 75 -0.21 -7.70 28.55
N GLN A 76 0.96 -7.66 27.92
CA GLN A 76 1.88 -8.80 27.92
C GLN A 76 2.39 -9.13 29.34
N ARG A 77 2.54 -8.13 30.22
CA ARG A 77 2.94 -8.35 31.62
C ARG A 77 1.81 -8.96 32.45
N GLU A 78 0.56 -8.64 32.10
CA GLU A 78 -0.63 -9.16 32.78
C GLU A 78 -1.01 -10.56 32.30
N ASP A 79 -0.81 -10.86 31.01
CA ASP A 79 -1.18 -12.11 30.37
C ASP A 79 -0.02 -12.66 29.53
N SER A 80 0.62 -13.72 30.04
CA SER A 80 1.71 -14.41 29.34
C SER A 80 1.27 -15.08 28.03
N GLY A 81 -0.04 -15.30 27.82
CA GLY A 81 -0.60 -15.86 26.59
C GLY A 81 -0.97 -14.80 25.54
N TYR A 82 -0.79 -13.51 25.83
CA TYR A 82 -1.25 -12.42 24.97
C TYR A 82 -0.60 -12.43 23.59
N GLU A 83 0.72 -12.65 23.51
CA GLU A 83 1.44 -12.75 22.23
C GLU A 83 0.88 -13.86 21.32
N ALA A 84 0.62 -15.06 21.88
CA ALA A 84 0.05 -16.17 21.14
C ALA A 84 -1.38 -15.87 20.65
N GLU A 85 -2.17 -15.13 21.44
CA GLU A 85 -3.50 -14.67 21.06
C GLU A 85 -3.45 -13.69 19.88
N LEU A 86 -2.52 -12.73 19.91
CA LEU A 86 -2.31 -11.79 18.81
C LEU A 86 -1.90 -12.50 17.54
N LEU A 87 -0.96 -13.43 17.62
CA LEU A 87 -0.52 -14.22 16.47
C LEU A 87 -1.66 -15.04 15.87
N ARG A 88 -2.45 -15.70 16.72
CA ARG A 88 -3.64 -16.43 16.30
C ARG A 88 -4.64 -15.52 15.57
N ARG A 89 -4.88 -14.32 16.11
CA ARG A 89 -5.78 -13.33 15.52
C ARG A 89 -5.28 -12.82 14.17
N ALA A 90 -4.01 -12.43 14.10
CA ALA A 90 -3.35 -12.00 12.88
C ALA A 90 -3.47 -13.06 11.77
N LYS A 91 -3.30 -14.35 12.10
CA LYS A 91 -3.40 -15.45 11.13
C LYS A 91 -4.85 -15.80 10.75
N ALA A 92 -5.80 -15.65 11.67
CA ALA A 92 -7.19 -16.03 11.45
C ALA A 92 -7.99 -14.98 10.66
N GLU A 93 -7.74 -13.70 10.91
CA GLU A 93 -8.44 -12.59 10.28
C GLU A 93 -7.47 -11.53 9.71
N PRO A 94 -6.51 -11.94 8.86
CA PRO A 94 -5.38 -11.09 8.47
C PRO A 94 -5.76 -9.84 7.68
N LEU A 95 -6.93 -9.81 7.05
CA LEU A 95 -7.40 -8.66 6.27
C LEU A 95 -8.37 -7.78 7.04
N THR A 96 -8.74 -8.15 8.27
CA THR A 96 -9.59 -7.31 9.13
C THR A 96 -8.74 -6.34 9.93
N GLU A 97 -9.34 -5.22 10.32
CA GLU A 97 -8.74 -4.23 11.23
C GLU A 97 -8.15 -4.90 12.49
N LYS A 98 -8.86 -5.87 13.06
CA LYS A 98 -8.42 -6.62 14.24
C LYS A 98 -7.16 -7.44 13.99
N GLY A 99 -7.03 -8.05 12.82
CA GLY A 99 -5.82 -8.78 12.44
C GLY A 99 -4.63 -7.84 12.18
N GLN A 100 -4.89 -6.67 11.59
CA GLN A 100 -3.87 -5.65 11.35
C GLN A 100 -3.35 -5.04 12.65
N ILE A 101 -4.24 -4.64 13.55
CA ILE A 101 -3.87 -4.19 14.91
C ILE A 101 -3.09 -5.27 15.64
N ALA A 102 -3.45 -6.55 15.48
CA ALA A 102 -2.70 -7.62 16.09
C ALA A 102 -1.24 -7.70 15.57
N LEU A 103 -1.02 -7.53 14.27
CA LEU A 103 0.33 -7.46 13.68
C LEU A 103 1.11 -6.24 14.20
N GLU A 104 0.49 -5.07 14.26
CA GLU A 104 1.11 -3.87 14.83
C GLU A 104 1.52 -4.06 16.29
N GLN A 105 0.69 -4.73 17.09
CA GLN A 105 1.00 -5.03 18.48
C GLN A 105 2.14 -6.05 18.60
N LEU A 106 2.13 -7.09 17.76
CA LEU A 106 3.22 -8.07 17.72
C LEU A 106 4.57 -7.41 17.44
N ALA A 107 4.62 -6.32 16.66
CA ALA A 107 5.84 -5.59 16.37
C ALA A 107 6.57 -5.03 17.61
N TYR A 108 5.86 -4.87 18.74
CA TYR A 108 6.42 -4.36 20.00
C TYR A 108 6.80 -5.46 21.00
N LEU A 109 6.45 -6.72 20.70
CA LEU A 109 6.72 -7.86 21.56
C LEU A 109 8.01 -8.56 21.11
N GLU A 110 8.71 -9.17 22.06
CA GLU A 110 9.96 -9.89 21.81
C GLU A 110 9.74 -11.39 22.04
N GLY A 111 10.20 -12.24 21.11
CA GLY A 111 10.07 -13.69 21.23
C GLY A 111 10.41 -14.43 19.94
N SER A 112 11.41 -15.32 19.99
CA SER A 112 11.89 -16.06 18.81
C SER A 112 10.88 -17.05 18.24
N ASP A 113 9.98 -17.58 19.08
CA ASP A 113 8.98 -18.57 18.65
C ASP A 113 7.94 -17.93 17.72
N THR A 114 7.50 -16.72 18.04
CA THR A 114 6.59 -15.94 17.19
C THR A 114 7.25 -15.50 15.89
N ASP A 115 8.54 -15.16 15.90
CA ASP A 115 9.29 -14.85 14.67
C ASP A 115 9.31 -16.05 13.72
N ALA A 116 9.59 -17.24 14.26
CA ALA A 116 9.57 -18.49 13.50
C ALA A 116 8.19 -18.80 12.93
N GLU A 117 7.12 -18.55 13.69
CA GLU A 117 5.75 -18.74 13.20
C GLU A 117 5.33 -17.74 12.12
N LEU A 118 5.72 -16.47 12.25
CA LEU A 118 5.46 -15.43 11.24
C LEU A 118 6.25 -15.71 9.94
N ALA A 119 7.51 -16.14 10.06
CA ALA A 119 8.30 -16.58 8.91
C ALA A 119 7.68 -17.80 8.24
N ASN A 120 7.30 -18.82 9.02
CA ASN A 120 6.62 -20.00 8.47
C ASN A 120 5.30 -19.65 7.78
N TRP A 121 4.55 -18.68 8.32
CA TRP A 121 3.31 -18.18 7.71
C TRP A 121 3.57 -17.52 6.35
N LEU A 122 4.61 -16.68 6.26
CA LEU A 122 5.07 -16.05 5.02
C LEU A 122 5.46 -17.06 3.94
N GLU A 123 6.14 -18.15 4.32
CA GLU A 123 6.70 -19.11 3.38
C GLU A 123 5.70 -20.15 2.86
N ASN A 124 4.71 -20.51 3.69
CA ASN A 124 3.86 -21.67 3.42
C ASN A 124 2.41 -21.33 3.04
N GLU A 125 1.92 -20.15 3.41
CA GLU A 125 0.54 -19.75 3.11
C GLU A 125 0.45 -18.78 1.91
N PRO A 126 -0.61 -18.86 1.09
CA PRO A 126 -0.81 -17.96 -0.03
C PRO A 126 -1.34 -16.60 0.47
N LEU A 127 -0.43 -15.73 0.91
CA LEU A 127 -0.75 -14.40 1.42
C LEU A 127 -0.84 -13.34 0.31
N HIS A 128 -1.71 -12.35 0.53
CA HIS A 128 -1.75 -11.15 -0.31
C HIS A 128 -0.40 -10.40 -0.25
N PRO A 129 0.13 -9.84 -1.36
CA PRO A 129 1.44 -9.18 -1.37
C PRO A 129 1.62 -8.06 -0.32
N LEU A 130 0.59 -7.25 -0.08
CA LEU A 130 0.64 -6.22 0.97
C LEU A 130 0.77 -6.84 2.36
N LEU A 131 0.05 -7.94 2.62
CA LEU A 131 0.15 -8.67 3.88
C LEU A 131 1.53 -9.31 4.04
N GLN A 132 2.10 -9.87 2.98
CA GLN A 132 3.47 -10.37 2.99
C GLN A 132 4.45 -9.27 3.43
N PHE A 133 4.32 -8.07 2.85
CA PHE A 133 5.15 -6.93 3.22
C PHE A 133 4.95 -6.49 4.68
N ARG A 134 3.70 -6.40 5.15
CA ARG A 134 3.40 -6.03 6.56
C ARG A 134 3.97 -7.05 7.55
N VAL A 135 3.92 -8.35 7.23
CA VAL A 135 4.53 -9.38 8.09
C VAL A 135 6.06 -9.29 8.08
N LEU A 136 6.69 -9.01 6.94
CA LEU A 136 8.13 -8.72 6.87
C LEU A 136 8.52 -7.50 7.73
N GLN A 137 7.74 -6.42 7.67
CA GLN A 137 7.95 -5.24 8.52
C GLN A 137 7.81 -5.59 10.00
N THR A 138 6.82 -6.41 10.35
CA THR A 138 6.61 -6.90 11.72
C THR A 138 7.82 -7.68 12.20
N LEU A 139 8.32 -8.63 11.41
CA LEU A 139 9.54 -9.39 11.70
C LEU A 139 10.75 -8.47 11.89
N ARG A 140 10.97 -7.50 10.99
CA ARG A 140 12.09 -6.54 11.12
C ARG A 140 11.96 -5.67 12.38
N ARG A 141 10.76 -5.18 12.72
CA ARG A 141 10.52 -4.38 13.94
C ARG A 141 10.80 -5.18 15.22
N ARG A 142 10.52 -6.48 15.20
CA ARG A 142 10.84 -7.43 16.28
C ARG A 142 12.33 -7.79 16.37
N GLY A 143 13.13 -7.32 15.41
CA GLY A 143 14.58 -7.57 15.36
C GLY A 143 14.96 -8.90 14.72
N ALA A 144 14.03 -9.58 14.05
CA ALA A 144 14.33 -10.79 13.29
C ALA A 144 15.24 -10.46 12.09
N SER A 145 16.08 -11.43 11.72
CA SER A 145 17.05 -11.32 10.63
C SER A 145 17.18 -12.65 9.89
N GLY A 146 17.58 -12.59 8.63
CA GLY A 146 17.81 -13.75 7.77
C GLY A 146 16.91 -13.78 6.55
N GLY A 147 17.09 -14.83 5.75
CA GLY A 147 16.34 -15.02 4.51
C GLY A 147 14.98 -15.66 4.75
N VAL A 148 13.98 -15.20 4.01
CA VAL A 148 12.67 -15.87 3.87
C VAL A 148 12.34 -16.07 2.39
N THR A 149 11.65 -17.17 2.09
CA THR A 149 11.24 -17.49 0.72
C THR A 149 9.74 -17.28 0.52
N LEU A 150 9.36 -16.28 -0.27
CA LEU A 150 7.96 -15.97 -0.55
C LEU A 150 7.51 -16.53 -1.90
N ARG A 151 6.23 -16.89 -2.00
CA ARG A 151 5.58 -17.16 -3.30
C ARG A 151 4.76 -15.94 -3.72
N ARG A 152 5.02 -15.43 -4.93
CA ARG A 152 4.26 -14.34 -5.54
C ARG A 152 4.08 -14.61 -7.04
N ASP A 153 2.85 -14.64 -7.51
CA ASP A 153 2.50 -14.87 -8.92
C ASP A 153 3.18 -16.11 -9.57
N GLY A 154 3.38 -17.17 -8.77
CA GLY A 154 4.04 -18.40 -9.21
C GLY A 154 5.57 -18.35 -9.21
N ALA A 155 6.17 -17.21 -8.89
CA ALA A 155 7.60 -17.06 -8.65
C ALA A 155 7.95 -17.26 -7.16
N LEU A 156 9.16 -17.75 -6.91
CA LEU A 156 9.79 -17.76 -5.58
C LEU A 156 10.70 -16.54 -5.46
N LEU A 157 10.52 -15.77 -4.40
CA LEU A 157 11.31 -14.60 -4.06
C LEU A 157 12.11 -14.89 -2.79
N GLU A 158 13.42 -14.67 -2.83
CA GLU A 158 14.28 -14.75 -1.64
C GLU A 158 14.53 -13.33 -1.12
N LEU A 159 14.14 -13.05 0.12
CA LEU A 159 14.22 -11.72 0.72
C LEU A 159 14.92 -11.78 2.08
N GLU A 160 15.67 -10.73 2.39
CA GLU A 160 16.31 -10.53 3.70
C GLU A 160 15.38 -9.68 4.58
N ILE A 161 14.97 -10.22 5.74
CA ILE A 161 14.02 -9.56 6.65
C ILE A 161 14.53 -8.17 7.03
N GLU A 162 15.80 -8.07 7.42
CA GLU A 162 16.45 -6.87 7.93
C GLU A 162 16.52 -5.71 6.91
N ARG A 163 16.30 -5.99 5.62
CA ARG A 163 16.31 -4.97 4.56
C ARG A 163 14.93 -4.41 4.23
N THR A 164 13.87 -4.99 4.79
CA THR A 164 12.48 -4.60 4.50
C THR A 164 12.19 -3.19 4.98
N PRO A 165 11.93 -2.19 4.12
CA PRO A 165 11.71 -0.80 4.54
C PRO A 165 10.62 -0.67 5.63
N LEU A 166 10.92 0.01 6.74
CA LEU A 166 9.97 0.21 7.84
C LEU A 166 9.10 1.46 7.66
N THR A 167 9.62 2.45 6.95
CA THR A 167 8.94 3.72 6.65
C THR A 167 9.12 4.06 5.16
N PRO A 168 8.29 4.96 4.60
CA PRO A 168 8.44 5.42 3.23
C PRO A 168 9.86 5.93 2.89
N GLN A 169 10.51 6.62 3.83
CA GLN A 169 11.84 7.20 3.65
C GLN A 169 12.97 6.16 3.60
N GLU A 170 12.70 4.92 4.01
CA GLU A 170 13.67 3.82 3.90
C GLU A 170 13.66 3.15 2.51
N PHE A 171 12.72 3.50 1.63
CA PHE A 171 12.77 3.05 0.24
C PHE A 171 13.91 3.75 -0.52
N PRO A 172 14.44 3.13 -1.59
CA PRO A 172 15.45 3.77 -2.44
C PRO A 172 14.95 5.08 -3.08
N PRO A 173 15.83 6.07 -3.34
CA PRO A 173 15.43 7.38 -3.88
C PRO A 173 14.60 7.33 -5.16
N ALA A 174 14.84 6.33 -6.02
CA ALA A 174 14.07 6.07 -7.23
C ALA A 174 12.54 5.97 -7.00
N VAL A 175 12.12 5.58 -5.80
CA VAL A 175 10.70 5.52 -5.41
C VAL A 175 10.10 6.91 -5.28
N ASP A 176 10.80 7.81 -4.59
CA ASP A 176 10.37 9.21 -4.43
C ASP A 176 10.50 9.98 -5.74
N ASP A 177 11.52 9.67 -6.55
CA ASP A 177 11.76 10.28 -7.86
C ASP A 177 10.58 10.12 -8.83
N VAL A 178 9.82 9.02 -8.74
CA VAL A 178 8.57 8.84 -9.50
C VAL A 178 7.49 9.82 -9.01
N LEU A 179 7.35 9.98 -7.70
CA LEU A 179 6.37 10.90 -7.12
C LEU A 179 6.70 12.36 -7.44
N VAL A 180 7.98 12.74 -7.42
CA VAL A 180 8.42 14.08 -7.82
C VAL A 180 8.00 14.37 -9.26
N ARG A 181 8.23 13.43 -10.18
CA ARG A 181 7.79 13.58 -11.59
C ARG A 181 6.28 13.70 -11.73
N VAL A 182 5.51 12.97 -10.92
CA VAL A 182 4.05 13.12 -10.89
C VAL A 182 3.64 14.47 -10.33
N ALA A 183 4.28 14.95 -9.28
CA ALA A 183 4.04 16.27 -8.71
C ALA A 183 4.28 17.37 -9.77
N ASP A 184 5.43 17.33 -10.44
CA ASP A 184 5.80 18.31 -11.47
C ASP A 184 4.77 18.41 -12.61
N GLN A 185 4.12 17.30 -12.97
CA GLN A 185 3.10 17.25 -14.02
C GLN A 185 1.68 17.57 -13.53
N THR A 186 1.46 17.58 -12.21
CA THR A 186 0.15 17.83 -11.59
C THR A 186 0.05 19.21 -10.93
N ASP A 187 1.16 19.98 -10.96
CA ASP A 187 1.48 21.19 -10.18
C ASP A 187 0.56 22.43 -10.36
N SER A 188 -0.65 22.26 -10.88
CA SER A 188 -1.65 23.35 -10.97
C SER A 188 -3.14 22.92 -11.05
N GLY A 189 -3.46 21.62 -10.98
CA GLY A 189 -4.81 21.13 -11.30
C GLY A 189 -5.66 20.64 -10.11
N ASP A 190 -5.15 19.68 -9.33
CA ASP A 190 -5.93 18.96 -8.32
C ASP A 190 -5.04 18.26 -7.26
N PRO A 191 -4.97 18.77 -6.02
CA PRO A 191 -4.24 18.13 -4.93
C PRO A 191 -4.72 16.69 -4.65
N SER A 192 -6.01 16.39 -4.86
CA SER A 192 -6.59 15.08 -4.58
C SER A 192 -5.99 13.98 -5.46
N LEU A 193 -5.66 14.30 -6.71
CA LEU A 193 -5.06 13.35 -7.64
C LEU A 193 -3.65 12.96 -7.20
N PHE A 194 -2.82 13.94 -6.80
CA PHE A 194 -1.47 13.66 -6.34
C PHE A 194 -1.47 12.80 -5.07
N TYR A 195 -2.34 13.10 -4.11
CA TYR A 195 -2.49 12.32 -2.90
C TYR A 195 -2.90 10.87 -3.18
N PHE A 196 -3.87 10.68 -4.08
CA PHE A 196 -4.25 9.36 -4.54
C PHE A 196 -3.09 8.61 -5.22
N ALA A 197 -2.36 9.29 -6.11
CA ALA A 197 -1.20 8.72 -6.79
C ALA A 197 -0.13 8.28 -5.78
N ARG A 198 0.13 9.10 -4.77
CA ARG A 198 1.08 8.79 -3.69
C ARG A 198 0.69 7.52 -2.93
N GLU A 199 -0.58 7.40 -2.53
CA GLU A 199 -1.08 6.20 -1.84
C GLU A 199 -0.93 4.96 -2.73
N LEU A 200 -1.48 5.02 -3.94
CA LEU A 200 -1.44 3.93 -4.90
C LEU A 200 0.00 3.47 -5.15
N TRP A 201 0.91 4.42 -5.28
CA TRP A 201 2.32 4.17 -5.48
C TRP A 201 2.95 3.45 -4.29
N MET A 202 2.76 3.96 -3.07
CA MET A 202 3.35 3.34 -1.89
C MET A 202 2.84 1.92 -1.67
N GLN A 203 1.54 1.69 -1.90
CA GLN A 203 0.99 0.34 -1.84
C GLN A 203 1.55 -0.58 -2.93
N PHE A 204 1.67 -0.07 -4.16
CA PHE A 204 2.31 -0.82 -5.23
C PHE A 204 3.77 -1.14 -4.90
N MET A 205 4.52 -0.23 -4.29
CA MET A 205 5.90 -0.45 -3.87
C MET A 205 6.03 -1.53 -2.80
N MET A 206 5.13 -1.53 -1.81
CA MET A 206 5.05 -2.59 -0.82
C MET A 206 4.71 -3.95 -1.46
N ALA A 207 3.71 -3.98 -2.33
CA ALA A 207 3.26 -5.20 -3.01
C ALA A 207 4.25 -5.74 -4.05
N SER A 208 5.07 -4.87 -4.65
CA SER A 208 6.09 -5.25 -5.62
C SER A 208 7.44 -5.55 -4.98
N TYR A 209 7.65 -5.26 -3.69
CA TYR A 209 8.92 -5.45 -3.00
C TYR A 209 9.53 -6.84 -3.25
N GLY A 210 10.76 -6.86 -3.77
CA GLY A 210 11.48 -8.09 -4.11
C GLY A 210 11.19 -8.69 -5.49
N THR A 211 10.20 -8.18 -6.23
CA THR A 211 9.91 -8.62 -7.60
C THR A 211 10.87 -8.02 -8.62
N ASN A 212 10.82 -8.52 -9.85
CA ASN A 212 11.61 -7.95 -10.95
C ASN A 212 11.22 -6.49 -11.25
N ASP A 213 9.93 -6.14 -11.18
CA ASP A 213 9.49 -4.76 -11.43
C ASP A 213 10.08 -3.79 -10.40
N TYR A 214 10.09 -4.19 -9.12
CA TYR A 214 10.78 -3.45 -8.06
C TYR A 214 12.28 -3.35 -8.33
N ALA A 215 12.94 -4.47 -8.65
CA ALA A 215 14.39 -4.52 -8.89
C ALA A 215 14.85 -3.70 -10.11
N VAL A 216 14.00 -3.55 -11.13
CA VAL A 216 14.26 -2.70 -12.29
C VAL A 216 14.07 -1.23 -11.92
N LEU A 217 12.96 -0.90 -11.27
CA LEU A 217 12.63 0.47 -10.87
C LEU A 217 13.73 1.09 -9.99
N ILE A 218 14.17 0.39 -8.94
CA ILE A 218 15.11 0.95 -7.95
C ILE A 218 16.52 1.22 -8.49
N ARG A 219 16.81 0.81 -9.74
CA ARG A 219 18.06 1.18 -10.43
C ARG A 219 18.10 2.66 -10.79
N GLY A 220 16.94 3.33 -10.83
CA GLY A 220 16.85 4.76 -11.09
C GLY A 220 17.20 5.14 -12.53
N GLU A 221 16.96 4.27 -13.51
CA GLU A 221 17.11 4.63 -14.92
C GLU A 221 16.03 5.66 -15.29
N GLU A 222 16.43 6.86 -15.72
CA GLU A 222 15.50 7.98 -16.08
C GLU A 222 14.30 7.53 -16.92
N ASN A 223 14.57 6.78 -17.98
CA ASN A 223 13.56 6.24 -18.89
C ASN A 223 12.56 5.28 -18.22
N GLU A 224 12.98 4.54 -17.19
CA GLU A 224 12.06 3.73 -16.37
C GLU A 224 11.25 4.62 -15.43
N LEU A 225 11.87 5.59 -14.77
CA LEU A 225 11.19 6.50 -13.86
C LEU A 225 10.10 7.31 -14.56
N ASP A 226 10.38 7.83 -15.76
CA ASP A 226 9.40 8.57 -16.57
C ASP A 226 8.23 7.66 -16.98
N ALA A 227 8.51 6.42 -17.38
CA ALA A 227 7.49 5.44 -17.74
C ALA A 227 6.58 5.07 -16.57
N TRP A 228 7.15 4.89 -15.37
CA TRP A 228 6.39 4.63 -14.15
C TRP A 228 5.59 5.84 -13.67
N ALA A 229 6.15 7.05 -13.75
CA ALA A 229 5.44 8.28 -13.42
C ALA A 229 4.25 8.54 -14.35
N ALA A 230 4.44 8.36 -15.66
CA ALA A 230 3.36 8.45 -16.64
C ALA A 230 2.25 7.43 -16.38
N ALA A 231 2.61 6.17 -16.14
CA ALA A 231 1.66 5.11 -15.85
C ALA A 231 0.89 5.36 -14.55
N LEU A 232 1.56 5.84 -13.51
CA LEU A 232 0.96 6.18 -12.22
C LEU A 232 -0.02 7.35 -12.36
N HIS A 233 0.39 8.43 -13.04
CA HIS A 233 -0.48 9.57 -13.31
C HIS A 233 -1.72 9.15 -14.12
N ALA A 234 -1.53 8.36 -15.18
CA ALA A 234 -2.65 7.86 -15.97
C ALA A 234 -3.63 7.03 -15.14
N GLN A 235 -3.11 6.14 -14.27
CA GLN A 235 -3.94 5.31 -13.40
C GLN A 235 -4.68 6.14 -12.34
N ALA A 236 -4.03 7.14 -11.74
CA ALA A 236 -4.64 8.05 -10.78
C ALA A 236 -5.73 8.92 -11.42
N SER A 237 -5.46 9.50 -12.60
CA SER A 237 -6.46 10.27 -13.37
C SER A 237 -7.63 9.37 -13.81
N GLU A 238 -7.38 8.12 -14.21
CA GLU A 238 -8.45 7.17 -14.54
C GLU A 238 -9.37 6.89 -13.35
N ALA A 239 -8.81 6.75 -12.15
CA ALA A 239 -9.56 6.48 -10.93
C ALA A 239 -10.33 7.71 -10.40
N VAL A 240 -9.74 8.91 -10.48
CA VAL A 240 -10.32 10.14 -9.90
C VAL A 240 -11.25 10.86 -10.89
N GLU A 241 -10.89 10.91 -12.17
CA GLU A 241 -11.56 11.75 -13.18
C GLU A 241 -12.37 10.96 -14.22
N GLY A 242 -12.33 9.61 -14.18
CA GLY A 242 -13.13 8.76 -15.08
C GLY A 242 -12.46 8.42 -16.44
N GLY A 243 -11.14 8.62 -16.56
CA GLY A 243 -10.33 8.16 -17.69
C GLY A 243 -10.32 9.10 -18.91
N GLY A 244 -9.71 8.65 -20.00
CA GLY A 244 -9.71 9.36 -21.30
C GLY A 244 -8.51 10.27 -21.57
N ARG A 245 -7.57 10.43 -20.63
CA ARG A 245 -6.40 11.31 -20.76
C ARG A 245 -5.06 10.59 -20.90
N ALA A 246 -5.06 9.27 -21.01
CA ALA A 246 -3.84 8.46 -20.97
C ALA A 246 -2.81 8.84 -22.05
N GLU A 247 -3.23 9.10 -23.29
CA GLU A 247 -2.29 9.51 -24.35
C GLU A 247 -1.74 10.92 -24.11
N GLU A 248 -2.58 11.87 -23.68
CA GLU A 248 -2.15 13.23 -23.34
C GLU A 248 -1.11 13.21 -22.21
N ILE A 249 -1.35 12.37 -21.19
CA ILE A 249 -0.43 12.16 -20.07
C ILE A 249 0.89 11.60 -20.59
N ARG A 250 0.89 10.53 -21.39
CA ARG A 250 2.11 9.97 -21.96
C ARG A 250 2.91 10.98 -22.77
N GLU A 251 2.24 11.82 -23.56
CA GLU A 251 2.89 12.89 -24.31
C GLU A 251 3.55 13.93 -23.39
N ALA A 252 2.91 14.29 -22.27
CA ALA A 252 3.47 15.21 -21.28
C ALA A 252 4.76 14.70 -20.63
N TYR A 253 4.90 13.38 -20.45
CA TYR A 253 6.12 12.72 -19.98
C TYR A 253 7.12 12.38 -21.11
N GLY A 254 6.86 12.78 -22.35
CA GLY A 254 7.76 12.49 -23.48
C GLY A 254 7.85 11.02 -23.88
N ILE A 255 6.85 10.20 -23.52
CA ILE A 255 6.83 8.75 -23.76
C ILE A 255 6.66 8.46 -25.26
N THR A 256 7.78 8.21 -25.94
CA THR A 256 7.83 7.91 -27.37
C THR A 256 8.70 6.68 -27.67
N GLY A 257 8.47 6.04 -28.83
CA GLY A 257 9.28 4.91 -29.29
C GLY A 257 9.35 3.76 -28.28
N GLU A 258 10.56 3.38 -27.88
CA GLU A 258 10.79 2.28 -26.92
C GLU A 258 10.23 2.56 -25.51
N LEU A 259 10.09 3.83 -25.12
CA LEU A 259 9.49 4.20 -23.83
C LEU A 259 8.02 3.78 -23.74
N ARG A 260 7.32 3.71 -24.88
CA ARG A 260 5.92 3.29 -24.91
C ARG A 260 5.75 1.87 -24.35
N PHE A 261 6.62 0.95 -24.74
CA PHE A 261 6.57 -0.42 -24.22
C PHE A 261 6.84 -0.50 -22.72
N ARG A 262 7.75 0.34 -22.21
CA ARG A 262 8.05 0.43 -20.76
C ARG A 262 6.84 0.99 -19.99
N CYS A 263 6.21 2.05 -20.52
CA CYS A 263 5.02 2.66 -19.94
C CYS A 263 3.83 1.69 -19.94
N GLU A 264 3.56 1.01 -21.06
CA GLU A 264 2.49 -0.01 -21.16
C GLU A 264 2.72 -1.17 -20.17
N ARG A 265 3.97 -1.58 -19.95
CA ARG A 265 4.32 -2.58 -18.93
C ARG A 265 3.99 -2.07 -17.53
N ALA A 266 4.39 -0.84 -17.20
CA ALA A 266 4.11 -0.22 -15.91
C ALA A 266 2.59 -0.06 -15.67
N GLU A 267 1.84 0.41 -16.67
CA GLU A 267 0.37 0.51 -16.62
C GLU A 267 -0.26 -0.86 -16.36
N LYS A 268 0.21 -1.91 -17.04
CA LYS A 268 -0.29 -3.27 -16.84
C LYS A 268 0.01 -3.78 -15.42
N ALA A 269 1.18 -3.48 -14.87
CA ALA A 269 1.54 -3.86 -13.50
C ALA A 269 0.63 -3.16 -12.48
N LEU A 270 0.45 -1.84 -12.60
CA LEU A 270 -0.46 -1.06 -11.74
C LEU A 270 -1.91 -1.51 -11.86
N LYS A 271 -2.39 -1.81 -13.07
CA LYS A 271 -3.74 -2.33 -13.31
C LYS A 271 -3.92 -3.74 -12.73
N THR A 272 -2.92 -4.60 -12.88
CA THR A 272 -2.96 -5.95 -12.28
C THR A 272 -3.00 -5.86 -10.76
N PHE A 273 -2.19 -5.00 -10.16
CA PHE A 273 -2.20 -4.73 -8.73
C PHE A 273 -3.59 -4.24 -8.27
N SER A 274 -4.12 -3.21 -8.93
CA SER A 274 -5.43 -2.62 -8.60
C SER A 274 -6.59 -3.63 -8.73
N ARG A 275 -6.55 -4.53 -9.72
CA ARG A 275 -7.56 -5.58 -9.93
C ARG A 275 -7.37 -6.80 -9.04
N GLY A 276 -6.13 -7.16 -8.73
CA GLY A 276 -5.77 -8.28 -7.86
C GLY A 276 -6.26 -8.07 -6.43
N GLY A 277 -6.29 -6.81 -5.98
CA GLY A 277 -6.93 -6.41 -4.73
C GLY A 277 -8.46 -6.59 -4.72
N MET A 278 -9.13 -6.61 -5.88
CA MET A 278 -10.60 -6.82 -5.97
C MET A 278 -11.03 -8.29 -5.98
N ALA A 279 -10.14 -9.23 -6.33
CA ALA A 279 -10.53 -10.61 -6.65
C ALA A 279 -10.49 -11.61 -5.47
N ARG A 280 -10.08 -11.18 -4.27
CA ARG A 280 -9.97 -12.03 -3.07
C ARG A 280 -10.28 -11.27 -1.76
N GLY A 281 -11.36 -10.49 -1.77
CA GLY A 281 -12.05 -10.03 -0.55
C GLY A 281 -13.15 -11.01 -0.17
#